data_AF-A0A933T2U5-F1
#
_entry.id   AF-A0A933T2U5-F1
#
_cell.length_a   1.000
_cell.length_b   1.000
_cell.length_c   1.000
_cell.angle_alpha   90.00
_cell.angle_beta   90.00
_cell.angle_gamma   90.00
#
_symmetry.space_group_name_H-M   'P 1'
#
loop_
_entity.id
_entity.type
_entity.pdbx_description
1 polymer ?
#
loop_
_entity_poly.entity_id
_entity_poly.type
_entity_poly.pdbx_seq_one_letter_code
_entity_poly.pdbx_strand_id
1 'polypeptide(L)'
;LSFKGERKRINEGLKHLVTGVGRHEVIIESALHNTPTALMPAEDIADILRIYKNRFLDIYNDPRIEHVIIFKNNGEKAGTSIEHAHSQIVGTPVTPMQVRDRIDETTRYFDNIGECLMCATVKSELAEGRRIILDTNHFVTFIPYAALSPFHTWIFPKKHNASFGDISDEEIADLAYNLKTVLSKIYHGLDNPDYNYVIRSESPKESGSEYFHWYLSIVPRVIQTAGFELGSGMYINTSLPEEIAEFLRKIKTD
;
A
#
# COMPACT_ATOMS: atom_id res chain seq x y z
N LEU A 1 3.98 12.22 16.78
CA LEU A 1 3.59 11.25 17.82
C LEU A 1 4.67 11.24 18.89
N SER A 2 4.31 11.14 20.17
CA SER A 2 5.29 11.02 21.25
C SER A 2 5.76 9.58 21.39
N PHE A 3 7.08 9.39 21.38
CA PHE A 3 7.70 8.09 21.63
C PHE A 3 7.49 7.62 23.09
N LYS A 4 7.35 8.55 24.03
CA LYS A 4 7.15 8.27 25.47
C LYS A 4 5.72 8.57 25.91
N GLY A 5 5.28 7.94 27.00
CA GLY A 5 3.96 8.13 27.61
C GLY A 5 3.04 6.91 27.44
N GLU A 6 1.82 7.03 27.95
CA GLU A 6 0.82 5.97 27.95
C GLU A 6 -0.29 6.27 26.95
N ARG A 7 -0.91 5.21 26.40
CA ARG A 7 -2.13 5.32 25.60
C ARG A 7 -3.31 5.52 26.55
N LYS A 8 -3.91 6.72 26.56
CA LYS A 8 -5.13 7.03 27.33
C LYS A 8 -6.24 7.48 26.39
N ARG A 9 -7.45 6.95 26.63
CA ARG A 9 -8.68 7.41 26.00
C ARG A 9 -9.40 8.33 26.99
N ILE A 10 -9.81 9.49 26.52
CA ILE A 10 -10.50 10.52 27.31
C ILE A 10 -11.82 10.82 26.62
N ASN A 11 -12.92 10.70 27.36
CA ASN A 11 -14.27 10.95 26.86
C ASN A 11 -14.85 12.15 27.60
N GLU A 12 -15.14 13.22 26.86
CA GLU A 12 -15.76 14.45 27.36
C GLU A 12 -17.04 14.71 26.58
N GLY A 13 -18.13 14.06 26.99
CA GLY A 13 -19.40 14.07 26.26
C GLY A 13 -19.23 13.48 24.86
N LEU A 14 -19.45 14.29 23.82
CA LEU A 14 -19.26 13.90 22.42
C LEU A 14 -17.80 13.97 21.93
N LYS A 15 -16.89 14.54 22.73
CA LYS A 15 -15.48 14.65 22.37
C LYS A 15 -14.74 13.40 22.86
N HIS A 16 -14.27 12.58 21.93
CA HIS A 16 -13.44 11.42 22.25
C HIS A 16 -12.01 11.71 21.82
N LEU A 17 -11.08 11.66 22.76
CA LEU A 17 -9.67 11.91 22.54
C LEU A 17 -8.84 10.66 22.84
N VAL A 18 -7.68 10.58 22.18
CA VAL A 18 -6.63 9.63 22.50
C VAL A 18 -5.32 10.39 22.60
N THR A 19 -4.47 10.03 23.57
CA THR A 19 -3.11 10.56 23.66
C THR A 19 -2.33 10.27 22.36
N GLY A 20 -1.64 11.27 21.82
CA GLY A 20 -0.83 11.17 20.58
C GLY A 20 0.50 10.43 20.76
N VAL A 21 0.49 9.27 21.41
CA VAL A 21 1.65 8.37 21.55
C VAL A 21 1.79 7.48 20.33
N GLY A 22 3.02 7.12 19.96
CA GLY A 22 3.27 6.19 18.86
C GLY A 22 4.68 6.31 18.32
N ARG A 23 4.91 5.78 17.11
CA ARG A 23 6.22 5.77 16.46
C ARG A 23 6.10 6.34 15.05
N HIS A 24 7.07 7.14 14.65
CA HIS A 24 7.17 7.67 13.29
C HIS A 24 8.63 7.65 12.91
N GLU A 25 8.95 6.88 11.88
CA GLU A 25 10.32 6.71 11.41
C GLU A 25 10.39 7.07 9.92
N VAL A 26 11.50 7.69 9.54
CA VAL A 26 11.87 7.91 8.14
C VAL A 26 12.90 6.86 7.78
N ILE A 27 12.66 6.15 6.68
CA ILE A 27 13.56 5.12 6.17
C ILE A 27 14.26 5.71 4.96
N ILE A 28 15.58 5.86 5.06
CA ILE A 28 16.42 6.32 3.98
C ILE A 28 16.70 5.14 3.05
N GLU A 29 16.29 5.27 1.79
CA GLU A 29 16.26 4.15 0.83
C GLU A 29 17.61 3.96 0.12
N SER A 30 18.40 5.01 -0.01
CA SER A 30 19.70 4.97 -0.69
C SER A 30 20.63 6.04 -0.15
N ALA A 31 21.94 5.82 -0.25
CA ALA A 31 22.92 6.89 -0.05
C ALA A 31 22.92 7.92 -1.20
N LEU A 32 22.40 7.53 -2.38
CA LEU A 32 22.35 8.40 -3.55
C LEU A 32 21.15 9.34 -3.48
N HIS A 33 21.42 10.65 -3.62
CA HIS A 33 20.36 11.66 -3.45
C HIS A 33 19.28 11.60 -4.51
N ASN A 34 19.66 11.29 -5.76
CA ASN A 34 18.83 11.51 -6.95
C ASN A 34 18.39 10.20 -7.62
N THR A 35 18.33 9.10 -6.89
CA THR A 35 17.93 7.79 -7.44
C THR A 35 16.50 7.48 -6.99
N PRO A 36 15.47 7.72 -7.83
CA PRO A 36 14.11 7.32 -7.50
C PRO A 36 13.99 5.80 -7.47
N THR A 37 13.05 5.29 -6.67
CA THR A 37 12.81 3.83 -6.52
C THR A 37 12.61 3.13 -7.86
N ALA A 38 12.02 3.80 -8.86
CA ALA A 38 11.82 3.28 -10.21
C ALA A 38 13.12 2.90 -10.95
N LEU A 39 14.25 3.51 -10.58
CA LEU A 39 15.56 3.31 -11.20
C LEU A 39 16.54 2.52 -10.31
N MET A 40 16.09 2.08 -9.13
CA MET A 40 16.91 1.25 -8.25
C MET A 40 16.98 -0.20 -8.79
N PRO A 41 18.11 -0.91 -8.54
CA PRO A 41 18.17 -2.36 -8.67
C PRO A 41 17.06 -3.05 -7.85
N ALA A 42 16.58 -4.22 -8.30
CA ALA A 42 15.54 -4.94 -7.58
C ALA A 42 16.03 -5.42 -6.21
N GLU A 43 17.33 -5.68 -6.11
CA GLU A 43 18.04 -6.11 -4.90
C GLU A 43 17.98 -5.02 -3.82
N ASP A 44 18.22 -3.77 -4.19
CA ASP A 44 18.13 -2.62 -3.27
C ASP A 44 16.70 -2.42 -2.76
N ILE A 45 15.71 -2.59 -3.64
CA ILE A 45 14.28 -2.52 -3.25
C ILE A 45 13.92 -3.69 -2.31
N ALA A 46 14.48 -4.89 -2.54
CA ALA A 46 14.31 -6.01 -1.63
C ALA A 46 14.88 -5.71 -0.23
N ASP A 47 16.04 -5.06 -0.15
CA ASP A 47 16.62 -4.63 1.14
C ASP A 47 15.74 -3.59 1.85
N ILE A 48 15.17 -2.63 1.11
CA ILE A 48 14.20 -1.68 1.65
C ILE A 48 12.97 -2.41 2.22
N LEU A 49 12.44 -3.40 1.50
CA LEU A 49 11.29 -4.20 1.96
C LEU A 49 11.62 -5.08 3.18
N ARG A 50 12.85 -5.61 3.28
CA ARG A 50 13.33 -6.27 4.51
C ARG A 50 13.37 -5.31 5.69
N ILE A 51 13.84 -4.08 5.47
CA ILE A 51 13.81 -3.04 6.50
C ILE A 51 12.35 -2.75 6.89
N TYR A 52 11.43 -2.63 5.94
CA TYR A 52 10.01 -2.44 6.25
C TYR A 52 9.47 -3.56 7.15
N LYS A 53 9.73 -4.82 6.81
CA LYS A 53 9.30 -5.97 7.61
C LYS A 53 9.87 -5.89 9.03
N ASN A 54 11.18 -5.64 9.15
CA ASN A 54 11.86 -5.54 10.45
C ASN A 54 11.29 -4.41 11.32
N ARG A 55 11.10 -3.21 10.75
CA ARG A 55 10.54 -2.06 11.48
C ARG A 55 9.06 -2.26 11.80
N PHE A 56 8.29 -2.86 10.90
CA PHE A 56 6.89 -3.19 11.12
C PHE A 56 6.69 -4.10 12.33
N LEU A 57 7.44 -5.20 12.41
CA LEU A 57 7.42 -6.13 13.54
C LEU A 57 7.90 -5.45 14.83
N ASP A 58 8.99 -4.68 14.78
CA ASP A 58 9.52 -3.95 15.94
C ASP A 58 8.54 -2.91 16.50
N ILE A 59 7.83 -2.19 15.64
CA ILE A 59 6.85 -1.19 16.07
C ILE A 59 5.65 -1.85 16.77
N TYR A 60 5.20 -3.02 16.31
CA TYR A 60 4.10 -3.75 16.97
C TYR A 60 4.47 -4.39 18.31
N ASN A 61 5.76 -4.44 18.69
CA ASN A 61 6.17 -4.80 20.05
C ASN A 61 5.76 -3.75 21.08
N ASP A 62 5.44 -2.53 20.66
CA ASP A 62 4.91 -1.49 21.53
C ASP A 62 3.39 -1.70 21.73
N PRO A 63 2.93 -2.05 22.95
CA PRO A 63 1.52 -2.36 23.21
C PRO A 63 0.58 -1.16 23.07
N ARG A 64 1.13 0.06 22.90
CA ARG A 64 0.34 1.28 22.64
C ARG A 64 -0.10 1.38 21.18
N ILE A 65 0.55 0.63 20.28
CA ILE A 65 0.29 0.67 18.84
C ILE A 65 -0.86 -0.25 18.48
N GLU A 66 -1.83 0.28 17.75
CA GLU A 66 -2.95 -0.47 17.20
C GLU A 66 -2.78 -0.74 15.72
N HIS A 67 -2.13 0.17 15.00
CA HIS A 67 -1.99 0.04 13.56
C HIS A 67 -0.72 0.72 13.04
N VAL A 68 -0.03 0.04 12.14
CA VAL A 68 1.18 0.51 11.47
C VAL A 68 0.90 0.72 9.99
N ILE A 69 1.25 1.90 9.47
CA ILE A 69 1.14 2.24 8.05
C ILE A 69 2.55 2.47 7.51
N ILE A 70 2.91 1.73 6.47
CA ILE A 70 4.14 1.95 5.69
C ILE A 70 3.73 2.65 4.39
N PHE A 71 4.37 3.77 4.08
CA PHE A 71 4.05 4.53 2.88
C PHE A 71 5.27 5.28 2.33
N LYS A 72 5.18 5.64 1.05
CA LYS A 72 6.10 6.54 0.37
C LYS A 72 5.33 7.67 -0.28
N ASN A 73 5.90 8.86 -0.23
CA ASN A 73 5.51 10.01 -1.04
C ASN A 73 6.68 10.31 -1.98
N ASN A 74 6.44 10.37 -3.28
CA ASN A 74 7.43 10.71 -4.30
C ASN A 74 6.94 11.94 -5.07
N GLY A 75 7.68 13.04 -4.95
CA GLY A 75 7.36 14.31 -5.60
C GLY A 75 6.37 15.21 -4.85
N GLU A 76 6.29 16.47 -5.30
CA GLU A 76 5.61 17.55 -4.58
C GLU A 76 4.10 17.33 -4.44
N LYS A 77 3.43 16.92 -5.52
CA LYS A 77 1.98 16.64 -5.52
C LYS A 77 1.61 15.41 -4.68
N ALA A 78 2.60 14.56 -4.35
CA ALA A 78 2.42 13.44 -3.44
C ALA A 78 2.61 13.83 -1.96
N GLY A 79 2.96 15.09 -1.68
CA GLY A 79 3.10 15.63 -0.32
C GLY A 79 4.49 15.46 0.29
N THR A 80 5.56 15.43 -0.53
CA THR A 80 6.94 15.55 -0.05
C THR A 80 7.64 16.72 -0.73
N SER A 81 8.39 17.51 0.04
CA SER A 81 9.30 18.54 -0.46
C SER A 81 10.77 18.08 -0.46
N ILE A 82 11.04 16.86 -0.02
CA ILE A 82 12.38 16.28 0.08
C ILE A 82 12.59 15.38 -1.15
N GLU A 83 13.60 15.71 -1.95
CA GLU A 83 13.97 14.95 -3.16
C GLU A 83 14.61 13.60 -2.84
N HIS A 84 15.38 13.53 -1.75
CA HIS A 84 16.07 12.32 -1.32
C HIS A 84 15.11 11.13 -1.17
N ALA A 85 15.47 9.98 -1.75
CA ALA A 85 14.65 8.78 -1.71
C ALA A 85 14.43 8.30 -0.27
N HIS A 86 13.20 8.45 0.21
CA HIS A 86 12.81 7.99 1.52
C HIS A 86 11.37 7.47 1.52
N SER A 87 11.07 6.68 2.53
CA SER A 87 9.73 6.25 2.90
C SER A 87 9.53 6.44 4.39
N GLN A 88 8.32 6.17 4.85
CA GLN A 88 7.91 6.43 6.21
C GLN A 88 7.11 5.26 6.76
N ILE A 89 7.29 5.01 8.05
CA ILE A 89 6.50 4.03 8.80
C ILE A 89 5.96 4.71 10.05
N VAL A 90 4.63 4.62 10.24
CA VAL A 90 3.93 5.28 11.33
C VAL A 90 3.09 4.27 12.10
N GLY A 91 3.45 4.05 13.36
CA GLY A 91 2.65 3.30 14.33
C GLY A 91 1.75 4.25 15.10
N THR A 92 0.45 4.03 15.02
CA THR A 92 -0.60 4.87 15.61
C THR A 92 -1.34 4.15 16.75
N PRO A 93 -1.85 4.86 17.77
CA PRO A 93 -2.56 4.27 18.91
C PRO A 93 -4.05 4.03 18.61
N VAL A 94 -4.45 4.15 17.35
CA VAL A 94 -5.79 3.96 16.83
C VAL A 94 -5.72 3.39 15.42
N THR A 95 -6.53 2.39 15.11
CA THR A 95 -6.77 1.99 13.71
C THR A 95 -7.49 3.13 12.97
N PRO A 96 -6.95 3.60 11.83
CA PRO A 96 -7.60 4.62 10.99
C PRO A 96 -8.96 4.16 10.46
N MET A 97 -9.89 5.09 10.24
CA MET A 97 -11.26 4.75 9.80
C MET A 97 -11.28 3.95 8.49
N GLN A 98 -10.52 4.39 7.48
CA GLN A 98 -10.45 3.69 6.19
C GLN A 98 -9.98 2.23 6.31
N VAL A 99 -9.18 1.91 7.34
CA VAL A 99 -8.75 0.53 7.60
C VAL A 99 -9.87 -0.24 8.27
N ARG A 100 -10.55 0.36 9.27
CA ARG A 100 -11.71 -0.25 9.93
C ARG A 100 -12.83 -0.56 8.95
N ASP A 101 -13.22 0.41 8.13
CA ASP A 101 -14.29 0.24 7.14
C ASP A 101 -13.98 -0.94 6.21
N ARG A 102 -12.71 -1.06 5.77
CA ARG A 102 -12.29 -2.17 4.90
C ARG A 102 -12.33 -3.52 5.63
N ILE A 103 -11.88 -3.58 6.88
CA ILE A 103 -11.98 -4.78 7.71
C ILE A 103 -13.45 -5.17 7.85
N ASP A 104 -14.32 -4.24 8.26
CA ASP A 104 -15.75 -4.48 8.46
C ASP A 104 -16.45 -5.01 7.20
N GLU A 105 -16.13 -4.48 6.01
CA GLU A 105 -16.67 -5.00 4.75
C GLU A 105 -16.11 -6.40 4.40
N THR A 106 -14.82 -6.62 4.63
CA THR A 106 -14.20 -7.93 4.34
C THR A 106 -14.70 -9.03 5.28
N THR A 107 -14.90 -8.71 6.56
CA THR A 107 -15.51 -9.61 7.55
C THR A 107 -16.95 -9.92 7.16
N ARG A 108 -17.76 -8.90 6.83
CA ARG A 108 -19.14 -9.12 6.37
C ARG A 108 -19.22 -10.00 5.12
N TYR A 109 -18.33 -9.81 4.16
CA TYR A 109 -18.28 -10.69 2.98
C TYR A 109 -17.92 -12.12 3.36
N PHE A 110 -16.88 -12.30 4.20
CA PHE A 110 -16.45 -13.61 4.66
C PHE A 110 -17.55 -14.35 5.43
N ASP A 111 -18.27 -13.68 6.33
CA ASP A 111 -19.37 -14.28 7.10
C ASP A 111 -20.51 -14.76 6.20
N ASN A 112 -20.77 -14.07 5.09
CA ASN A 112 -21.85 -14.43 4.16
C ASN A 112 -21.44 -15.50 3.13
N ILE A 113 -20.18 -15.49 2.68
CA ILE A 113 -19.72 -16.28 1.53
C ILE A 113 -18.76 -17.41 1.93
N GLY A 114 -18.05 -17.28 3.07
CA GLY A 114 -17.04 -18.23 3.54
C GLY A 114 -15.69 -18.12 2.84
N GLU A 115 -15.42 -17.02 2.14
CA GLU A 115 -14.16 -16.78 1.42
C GLU A 115 -13.67 -15.33 1.63
N CYS A 116 -12.35 -15.13 1.67
CA CYS A 116 -11.74 -13.81 1.66
C CYS A 116 -12.13 -13.01 0.39
N LEU A 117 -12.78 -11.86 0.56
CA LEU A 117 -13.19 -10.96 -0.53
C LEU A 117 -12.01 -10.59 -1.45
N MET A 118 -10.84 -10.34 -0.87
CA MET A 118 -9.67 -9.93 -1.64
C MET A 118 -9.07 -11.09 -2.43
N CYS A 119 -9.08 -12.31 -1.88
CA CYS A 119 -8.70 -13.52 -2.63
C CYS A 119 -9.67 -13.80 -3.78
N ALA A 120 -10.97 -13.64 -3.57
CA ALA A 120 -11.97 -13.75 -4.63
C ALA A 120 -11.72 -12.71 -5.74
N THR A 121 -11.37 -11.48 -5.36
CA THR A 121 -10.99 -10.41 -6.30
C THR A 121 -9.78 -10.82 -7.13
N VAL A 122 -8.70 -11.29 -6.49
CA VAL A 122 -7.48 -11.75 -7.17
C VAL A 122 -7.79 -12.89 -8.15
N LYS A 123 -8.59 -13.88 -7.74
CA LYS A 123 -9.01 -14.99 -8.62
C LYS A 123 -9.78 -14.49 -9.83
N SER A 124 -10.71 -13.56 -9.65
CA SER A 124 -11.49 -12.98 -10.74
C SER A 124 -10.62 -12.19 -11.72
N GLU A 125 -9.68 -11.39 -11.20
CA GLU A 125 -8.77 -10.58 -12.03
C GLU A 125 -7.82 -11.46 -12.85
N LEU A 126 -7.31 -12.56 -12.27
CA LEU A 126 -6.51 -13.55 -12.97
C LEU A 126 -7.32 -14.28 -14.05
N ALA A 127 -8.57 -14.63 -13.78
CA ALA A 127 -9.44 -15.30 -14.75
C ALA A 127 -9.78 -14.41 -15.95
N GLU A 128 -9.98 -13.11 -15.73
CA GLU A 128 -10.27 -12.16 -16.81
C GLU A 128 -9.00 -11.73 -17.56
N GLY A 129 -7.88 -11.56 -16.86
CA GLY A 129 -6.56 -11.25 -17.42
C GLY A 129 -6.41 -9.82 -18.00
N ARG A 130 -7.50 -9.13 -18.33
CA ARG A 130 -7.46 -7.84 -19.04
C ARG A 130 -6.76 -6.73 -18.27
N ARG A 131 -6.90 -6.73 -16.93
CA ARG A 131 -6.33 -5.71 -16.03
C ARG A 131 -5.01 -6.12 -15.37
N ILE A 132 -4.50 -7.31 -15.66
CA ILE A 132 -3.22 -7.81 -15.14
C ILE A 132 -2.06 -7.07 -15.79
N ILE A 133 -1.17 -6.47 -15.01
CA ILE A 133 0.08 -5.85 -15.49
C ILE A 133 1.22 -6.87 -15.43
N LEU A 134 1.35 -7.59 -14.31
CA LEU A 134 2.36 -8.62 -14.07
C LEU A 134 1.74 -9.79 -13.32
N ASP A 135 2.20 -10.99 -13.64
CA ASP A 135 1.85 -12.23 -12.97
C ASP A 135 3.13 -13.03 -12.71
N THR A 136 3.64 -13.00 -11.49
CA THR A 136 4.92 -13.63 -11.10
C THR A 136 4.68 -14.84 -10.20
N ASN A 137 5.73 -15.44 -9.62
CA ASN A 137 5.58 -16.67 -8.85
C ASN A 137 4.72 -16.47 -7.58
N HIS A 138 4.93 -15.37 -6.87
CA HIS A 138 4.29 -15.08 -5.58
C HIS A 138 3.30 -13.93 -5.63
N PHE A 139 3.39 -13.05 -6.63
CA PHE A 139 2.55 -11.85 -6.70
C PHE A 139 1.79 -11.73 -8.01
N VAL A 140 0.67 -11.01 -7.93
CA VAL A 140 -0.06 -10.51 -9.08
C VAL A 140 -0.19 -9.00 -8.96
N THR A 141 0.12 -8.30 -10.04
CA THR A 141 -0.02 -6.84 -10.13
C THR A 141 -1.12 -6.53 -11.13
N PHE A 142 -2.10 -5.72 -10.74
CA PHE A 142 -3.22 -5.36 -11.61
C PHE A 142 -3.82 -4.00 -11.25
N ILE A 143 -4.62 -3.46 -12.18
CA ILE A 143 -5.45 -2.28 -11.92
C ILE A 143 -6.83 -2.76 -11.51
N PRO A 144 -7.33 -2.43 -10.30
CA PRO A 144 -8.65 -2.89 -9.89
C PRO A 144 -9.74 -2.40 -10.84
N TYR A 145 -10.75 -3.22 -11.10
CA TYR A 145 -11.93 -2.80 -11.86
C TYR A 145 -12.54 -1.48 -11.34
N ALA A 146 -12.61 -1.31 -10.02
CA ALA A 146 -13.10 -0.09 -9.37
C ALA A 146 -11.97 0.86 -8.93
N ALA A 147 -10.95 1.06 -9.78
CA ALA A 147 -9.84 1.97 -9.49
C ALA A 147 -10.32 3.43 -9.31
N LEU A 148 -10.00 4.02 -8.16
CA LEU A 148 -10.40 5.39 -7.79
C LEU A 148 -9.69 6.50 -8.60
N SER A 149 -8.59 6.17 -9.26
CA SER A 149 -7.84 7.12 -10.08
C SER A 149 -7.10 6.39 -11.20
N PRO A 150 -6.72 7.08 -12.29
CA PRO A 150 -5.90 6.49 -13.33
C PRO A 150 -4.60 5.91 -12.74
N PHE A 151 -4.16 4.77 -13.27
CA PHE A 151 -2.95 4.05 -12.86
C PHE A 151 -2.91 3.59 -11.39
N HIS A 152 -4.02 3.65 -10.65
CA HIS A 152 -4.11 3.07 -9.32
C HIS A 152 -3.88 1.56 -9.42
N THR A 153 -2.73 1.11 -8.97
CA THR A 153 -2.25 -0.26 -9.15
C THR A 153 -2.17 -0.97 -7.82
N TRP A 154 -2.61 -2.23 -7.78
CA TRP A 154 -2.47 -3.11 -6.62
C TRP A 154 -1.48 -4.22 -6.93
N ILE A 155 -0.66 -4.57 -5.92
CA ILE A 155 0.23 -5.74 -5.91
C ILE A 155 -0.23 -6.63 -4.77
N PHE A 156 -0.74 -7.82 -5.10
CA PHE A 156 -1.27 -8.79 -4.15
C PHE A 156 -0.41 -10.06 -4.11
N PRO A 157 -0.16 -10.63 -2.92
CA PRO A 157 0.33 -11.99 -2.85
C PRO A 157 -0.73 -12.95 -3.41
N LYS A 158 -0.28 -13.99 -4.11
CA LYS A 158 -1.15 -15.06 -4.60
C LYS A 158 -1.63 -15.97 -3.49
N LYS A 159 -0.79 -16.16 -2.48
CA LYS A 159 -1.12 -16.92 -1.27
C LYS A 159 -1.79 -15.98 -0.27
N HIS A 160 -2.93 -16.40 0.29
CA HIS A 160 -3.61 -15.66 1.33
C HIS A 160 -2.68 -15.39 2.52
N ASN A 161 -2.58 -14.12 2.90
CA ASN A 161 -1.87 -13.67 4.09
C ASN A 161 -2.45 -12.32 4.55
N ALA A 162 -2.84 -12.20 5.82
CA ALA A 162 -3.41 -10.96 6.36
C ALA A 162 -2.34 -9.93 6.78
N SER A 163 -1.13 -10.39 7.07
CA SER A 163 -0.06 -9.57 7.64
C SER A 163 1.19 -9.56 6.75
N PHE A 164 1.64 -8.37 6.38
CA PHE A 164 2.94 -8.14 5.75
C PHE A 164 4.10 -8.64 6.62
N GLY A 165 3.90 -8.76 7.94
CA GLY A 165 4.92 -9.29 8.86
C GLY A 165 5.35 -10.72 8.56
N ASP A 166 4.51 -11.50 7.86
CA ASP A 166 4.75 -12.93 7.58
C ASP A 166 5.33 -13.19 6.18
N ILE A 167 5.62 -12.14 5.39
CA ILE A 167 6.21 -12.27 4.06
C ILE A 167 7.58 -12.98 4.12
N SER A 168 7.82 -13.96 3.25
CA SER A 168 9.13 -14.67 3.18
C SER A 168 10.20 -13.87 2.44
N ASP A 169 11.48 -14.28 2.53
CA ASP A 169 12.55 -13.61 1.78
C ASP A 169 12.41 -13.80 0.26
N GLU A 170 11.89 -14.96 -0.18
CA GLU A 170 11.59 -15.22 -1.59
C GLU A 170 10.43 -14.34 -2.08
N GLU A 171 9.38 -14.20 -1.25
CA GLU A 171 8.26 -13.29 -1.54
C GLU A 171 8.72 -11.83 -1.54
N ILE A 172 9.64 -11.42 -0.66
CA ILE A 172 10.24 -10.07 -0.69
C ILE A 172 10.97 -9.82 -2.01
N ALA A 173 11.77 -10.78 -2.49
CA ALA A 173 12.48 -10.62 -3.75
C ALA A 173 11.51 -10.48 -4.94
N ASP A 174 10.44 -11.27 -4.97
CA ASP A 174 9.43 -11.19 -6.03
C ASP A 174 8.57 -9.91 -5.94
N LEU A 175 8.24 -9.46 -4.73
CA LEU A 175 7.59 -8.17 -4.50
C LEU A 175 8.47 -7.01 -4.98
N ALA A 176 9.77 -7.07 -4.71
CA ALA A 176 10.73 -6.06 -5.13
C ALA A 176 10.78 -5.96 -6.66
N TYR A 177 10.80 -7.09 -7.35
CA TYR A 177 10.72 -7.15 -8.81
C TYR A 177 9.42 -6.55 -9.34
N ASN A 178 8.27 -6.90 -8.75
CA ASN A 178 6.97 -6.34 -9.14
C ASN A 178 6.95 -4.82 -8.93
N LEU A 179 7.35 -4.34 -7.76
CA LEU A 179 7.36 -2.92 -7.42
C LEU A 179 8.29 -2.12 -8.35
N LYS A 180 9.53 -2.60 -8.56
CA LYS A 180 10.48 -2.01 -9.52
C LYS A 180 9.85 -1.89 -10.91
N THR A 181 9.32 -3.00 -11.42
CA THR A 181 8.81 -3.09 -12.79
C THR A 181 7.63 -2.14 -13.00
N VAL A 182 6.69 -2.08 -12.05
CA VAL A 182 5.54 -1.18 -12.13
C VAL A 182 5.96 0.27 -12.04
N LEU A 183 6.83 0.62 -11.09
CA LEU A 183 7.31 1.99 -10.94
C LEU A 183 8.13 2.44 -12.15
N SER A 184 8.95 1.55 -12.74
CA SER A 184 9.68 1.84 -13.97
C SER A 184 8.74 2.01 -15.17
N LYS A 185 7.68 1.20 -15.29
CA LYS A 185 6.63 1.40 -16.32
C LYS A 185 5.90 2.73 -16.16
N ILE A 186 5.61 3.14 -14.93
CA ILE A 186 5.03 4.46 -14.61
C ILE A 186 6.03 5.57 -14.96
N TYR A 187 7.30 5.40 -14.59
CA TYR A 187 8.37 6.37 -14.83
C TYR A 187 8.55 6.63 -16.34
N HIS A 188 8.74 5.59 -17.15
CA HIS A 188 8.96 5.74 -18.59
C HIS A 188 7.67 6.02 -19.37
N GLY A 189 6.54 5.47 -18.92
CA GLY A 189 5.26 5.61 -19.62
C GLY A 189 4.59 6.97 -19.40
N LEU A 190 4.82 7.61 -18.26
CA LEU A 190 4.10 8.82 -17.84
C LEU A 190 5.00 10.01 -17.52
N ASP A 191 6.28 9.96 -17.94
CA ASP A 191 7.27 11.02 -17.71
C ASP A 191 7.48 11.31 -16.21
N ASN A 192 7.70 10.23 -15.43
CA ASN A 192 7.99 10.26 -14.00
C ASN A 192 7.01 11.11 -13.15
N PRO A 193 5.72 10.73 -13.08
CA PRO A 193 4.75 11.46 -12.29
C PRO A 193 4.98 11.28 -10.80
N ASP A 194 4.56 12.26 -10.01
CA ASP A 194 4.47 12.14 -8.56
C ASP A 194 3.55 10.96 -8.17
N TYR A 195 3.87 10.25 -7.11
CA TYR A 195 3.06 9.11 -6.66
C TYR A 195 3.14 8.89 -5.15
N ASN A 196 2.12 8.22 -4.63
CA ASN A 196 2.19 7.59 -3.32
C ASN A 196 2.18 6.07 -3.49
N TYR A 197 2.82 5.34 -2.59
CA TYR A 197 2.45 3.94 -2.37
C TYR A 197 2.25 3.66 -0.89
N VAL A 198 1.43 2.66 -0.59
CA VAL A 198 1.09 2.26 0.78
C VAL A 198 1.02 0.73 0.85
N ILE A 199 1.67 0.14 1.85
CA ILE A 199 1.45 -1.25 2.24
C ILE A 199 0.31 -1.28 3.25
N ARG A 200 -0.73 -2.03 2.92
CA ARG A 200 -1.96 -2.16 3.71
C ARG A 200 -1.99 -3.56 4.27
N SER A 201 -1.87 -3.67 5.59
CA SER A 201 -1.67 -4.92 6.30
C SER A 201 -2.42 -4.89 7.61
N GLU A 202 -2.92 -6.05 8.05
CA GLU A 202 -3.31 -6.26 9.43
C GLU A 202 -2.08 -6.29 10.35
N SER A 203 -2.31 -6.30 11.67
CA SER A 203 -1.23 -6.46 12.63
C SER A 203 -0.71 -7.91 12.64
N PRO A 204 0.55 -8.16 13.10
CA PRO A 204 1.06 -9.52 13.28
C PRO A 204 0.22 -10.40 14.21
N LYS A 205 -0.58 -9.80 15.11
CA LYS A 205 -1.49 -10.55 15.99
C LYS A 205 -2.70 -11.11 15.24
N GLU A 206 -3.06 -10.49 14.13
CA GLU A 206 -4.19 -10.84 13.26
C GLU A 206 -3.70 -11.54 11.98
N SER A 207 -2.46 -12.06 11.97
CA SER A 207 -1.88 -12.76 10.81
C SER A 207 -2.72 -13.95 10.31
N GLY A 208 -3.43 -14.60 11.24
CA GLY A 208 -4.35 -15.69 10.95
C GLY A 208 -5.73 -15.26 10.46
N SER A 209 -5.98 -13.97 10.23
CA SER A 209 -7.26 -13.47 9.70
C SER A 209 -7.56 -14.11 8.34
N GLU A 210 -8.71 -14.79 8.24
CA GLU A 210 -9.17 -15.44 7.01
C GLU A 210 -9.96 -14.48 6.10
N TYR A 211 -10.32 -13.31 6.61
CA TYR A 211 -11.17 -12.34 5.90
C TYR A 211 -10.37 -11.19 5.26
N PHE A 212 -9.17 -10.86 5.77
CA PHE A 212 -8.33 -9.79 5.23
C PHE A 212 -7.09 -10.35 4.51
N HIS A 213 -6.63 -9.64 3.49
CA HIS A 213 -5.42 -9.96 2.73
C HIS A 213 -4.59 -8.70 2.59
N TRP A 214 -3.33 -8.71 3.03
CA TRP A 214 -2.45 -7.56 2.85
C TRP A 214 -2.12 -7.34 1.36
N TYR A 215 -1.85 -6.08 1.00
CA TYR A 215 -1.44 -5.72 -0.36
C TYR A 215 -0.69 -4.38 -0.38
N LEU A 216 0.01 -4.13 -1.47
CA LEU A 216 0.62 -2.83 -1.77
C LEU A 216 -0.23 -2.10 -2.81
N SER A 217 -0.52 -0.83 -2.56
CA SER A 217 -1.22 0.05 -3.52
C SER A 217 -0.33 1.19 -3.95
N ILE A 218 -0.27 1.47 -5.26
CA ILE A 218 0.44 2.60 -5.88
C ILE A 218 -0.60 3.54 -6.47
N VAL A 219 -0.47 4.83 -6.17
CA VAL A 219 -1.42 5.89 -6.57
C VAL A 219 -0.64 7.04 -7.21
N PRO A 220 -0.47 7.04 -8.54
CA PRO A 220 0.09 8.17 -9.27
C PRO A 220 -0.81 9.41 -9.20
N ARG A 221 -0.21 10.59 -9.06
CA ARG A 221 -0.88 11.90 -8.95
C ARG A 221 -0.98 12.59 -10.31
N VAL A 222 -1.61 11.90 -11.25
CA VAL A 222 -1.85 12.39 -12.62
C VAL A 222 -3.08 13.30 -12.72
N ILE A 223 -4.03 13.17 -11.80
CA ILE A 223 -5.21 14.03 -11.66
C ILE A 223 -5.27 14.60 -10.23
N GLN A 224 -5.85 15.78 -10.09
CA GLN A 224 -6.13 16.38 -8.79
C GLN A 224 -7.58 16.10 -8.40
N THR A 225 -7.79 15.69 -7.16
CA THR A 225 -9.13 15.54 -6.58
C THR A 225 -9.78 16.92 -6.46
N ALA A 226 -10.98 17.09 -7.01
CA ALA A 226 -11.72 18.34 -6.98
C ALA A 226 -12.83 18.32 -5.92
N GLY A 227 -13.60 19.41 -5.85
CA GLY A 227 -14.64 19.58 -4.83
C GLY A 227 -15.75 18.53 -4.88
N PHE A 228 -16.03 17.96 -6.06
CA PHE A 228 -17.05 16.92 -6.20
C PHE A 228 -16.64 15.63 -5.49
N GLU A 229 -15.42 15.15 -5.74
CA GLU A 229 -14.88 13.94 -5.13
C GLU A 229 -14.70 14.12 -3.61
N LEU A 230 -14.20 15.28 -3.18
CA LEU A 230 -14.05 15.60 -1.76
C LEU A 230 -15.41 15.67 -1.03
N GLY A 231 -16.43 16.23 -1.69
CA GLY A 231 -17.75 16.43 -1.09
C GLY A 231 -18.65 15.19 -1.10
N SER A 232 -18.47 14.29 -2.08
CA SER A 232 -19.34 13.13 -2.28
C SER A 232 -18.69 11.79 -1.94
N GLY A 233 -17.36 11.70 -1.95
CA GLY A 233 -16.64 10.41 -1.93
C GLY A 233 -16.77 9.61 -3.23
N MET A 234 -17.43 10.14 -4.26
CA MET A 234 -17.51 9.54 -5.59
C MET A 234 -16.30 9.99 -6.41
N TYR A 235 -15.51 9.03 -6.88
CA TYR A 235 -14.32 9.31 -7.66
C TYR A 235 -14.60 9.23 -9.15
N ILE A 236 -14.12 10.23 -9.90
CA ILE A 236 -14.21 10.24 -11.36
C ILE A 236 -12.89 9.73 -11.92
N ASN A 237 -12.93 8.55 -12.54
CA ASN A 237 -11.80 8.00 -13.27
C ASN A 237 -12.01 8.23 -14.78
N THR A 238 -11.18 9.07 -15.39
CA THR A 238 -11.29 9.46 -16.79
C THR A 238 -10.75 8.42 -17.78
N SER A 239 -10.19 7.32 -17.28
CA SER A 239 -9.54 6.29 -18.09
C SER A 239 -9.97 4.91 -17.64
N LEU A 240 -10.26 4.03 -18.60
CA LEU A 240 -10.70 2.67 -18.30
C LEU A 240 -9.54 1.84 -17.72
N PRO A 241 -9.73 1.16 -16.57
CA PRO A 241 -8.71 0.30 -15.97
C PRO A 241 -8.07 -0.70 -16.94
N GLU A 242 -8.86 -1.25 -17.87
CA GLU A 242 -8.42 -2.21 -18.89
C GLU A 242 -7.42 -1.58 -19.87
N GLU A 243 -7.72 -0.36 -20.35
CA GLU A 243 -6.87 0.38 -21.28
C GLU A 243 -5.55 0.80 -20.61
N ILE A 244 -5.62 1.21 -19.35
CA ILE A 244 -4.44 1.58 -18.57
C ILE A 244 -3.53 0.36 -18.35
N ALA A 245 -4.11 -0.80 -18.01
CA ALA A 245 -3.34 -2.02 -17.82
C ALA A 245 -2.67 -2.45 -19.14
N GLU A 246 -3.40 -2.36 -20.26
CA GLU A 246 -2.85 -2.60 -21.59
C GLU A 246 -1.70 -1.64 -21.94
N PHE A 247 -1.87 -0.35 -21.64
CA PHE A 247 -0.83 0.65 -21.83
C PHE A 247 0.43 0.30 -21.04
N LEU A 248 0.33 0.04 -19.73
CA LEU A 248 1.48 -0.30 -18.90
C LEU A 248 2.18 -1.59 -19.34
N ARG A 249 1.44 -2.60 -19.82
CA ARG A 249 2.04 -3.82 -20.38
C ARG A 249 2.94 -3.51 -21.58
N LYS A 250 2.57 -2.56 -22.43
CA LYS A 250 3.33 -2.17 -23.64
C LYS A 250 4.59 -1.35 -23.35
N ILE A 251 4.67 -0.69 -22.19
CA ILE A 251 5.86 0.09 -21.80
C ILE A 251 7.04 -0.85 -21.54
N LYS A 252 8.16 -0.59 -22.24
CA LYS A 252 9.42 -1.28 -22.00
C LYS A 252 10.18 -0.60 -20.87
N THR A 253 10.77 -1.40 -20.01
CA THR A 253 11.61 -0.99 -18.89
C THR A 253 12.93 -1.68 -19.12
N ASP A 254 13.90 -0.95 -19.67
CA ASP A 254 15.24 -1.48 -19.94
C ASP A 254 16.02 -1.71 -18.63
#